data_AF-A0A6P0Y1A8-F1
#
_entry.id   AF-A0A6P0Y1A8-F1
#
_cell.length_a   1.000
_cell.length_b   1.000
_cell.length_c   1.000
_cell.angle_alpha   90.00
_cell.angle_beta   90.00
_cell.angle_gamma   90.00
#
_symmetry.space_group_name_H-M   'P 1'
#
loop_
_entity.id
_entity.type
_entity.pdbx_description
1 polymer ?
#
loop_
_entity_poly.entity_id
_entity_poly.type
_entity_poly.pdbx_seq_one_letter_code
_entity_poly.pdbx_strand_id
1 'polypeptide(L)'
;MDNTTFHKSVYIEELRAKQECEIWYLPTYSPDFNKIERWWFVLKNWIRQTLKAFDNFRDCVDAAFMENPQVFHALVKDINYSYRI
;
A
#
# COMPACT_ATOMS: atom_id res chain seq x y z
N MET A 1 -2.85 3.18 8.54
CA MET A 1 -3.68 3.86 7.54
C MET A 1 -3.46 5.36 7.65
N ASP A 2 -3.48 6.12 6.56
CA ASP A 2 -3.41 7.58 6.68
C ASP A 2 -4.66 8.14 7.39
N ASN A 3 -4.61 9.41 7.80
CA ASN A 3 -5.65 10.03 8.62
C ASN A 3 -6.79 10.70 7.81
N THR A 4 -6.95 10.34 6.54
CA THR A 4 -7.98 10.97 5.69
C THR A 4 -9.39 10.65 6.21
N THR A 5 -10.31 11.61 6.07
CA THR A 5 -11.64 11.55 6.72
C THR A 5 -12.51 10.39 6.24
N PHE A 6 -12.36 9.96 4.99
CA PHE A 6 -13.14 8.85 4.43
C PHE A 6 -12.75 7.49 5.00
N HIS A 7 -11.54 7.35 5.57
CA HIS A 7 -11.14 6.13 6.29
C HIS A 7 -11.86 5.95 7.64
N LYS A 8 -12.49 7.01 8.15
CA LYS A 8 -13.26 7.00 9.41
C LYS A 8 -14.78 7.02 9.18
N SER A 9 -15.21 6.60 7.99
CA SER A 9 -16.64 6.48 7.70
C SER A 9 -17.28 5.38 8.52
N VAL A 10 -18.57 5.53 8.82
CA VAL A 10 -19.37 4.53 9.56
C VAL A 10 -19.24 3.13 8.95
N TYR A 11 -19.21 3.06 7.61
CA TYR A 11 -19.02 1.80 6.88
C TYR A 11 -17.70 1.09 7.23
N ILE A 12 -16.58 1.82 7.30
CA ILE A 12 -15.27 1.23 7.64
C ILE A 12 -15.24 0.79 9.10
N GLU A 13 -15.85 1.56 10.01
CA GLU A 13 -15.94 1.22 11.43
C GLU A 13 -16.77 -0.06 11.66
N GLU A 14 -17.90 -0.22 10.95
CA GLU A 14 -18.72 -1.44 10.98
C GLU A 14 -17.98 -2.65 10.41
N LEU A 15 -17.26 -2.49 9.29
CA LEU A 15 -16.44 -3.54 8.72
C LEU A 15 -15.33 -3.98 9.68
N ARG A 16 -14.66 -3.03 10.33
CA ARG A 16 -13.62 -3.31 11.32
C ARG A 16 -14.18 -4.15 12.46
N ALA A 17 -15.34 -3.78 13.00
CA ALA A 17 -15.99 -4.51 14.09
C ALA A 17 -16.39 -5.94 13.69
N LYS A 18 -16.86 -6.14 12.44
CA LYS A 18 -17.22 -7.47 11.92
C LYS A 18 -16.02 -8.39 11.67
N GLN A 19 -14.87 -7.82 11.34
CA GLN A 19 -13.66 -8.58 10.97
C GLN A 19 -12.68 -8.73 12.15
N GLU A 20 -13.04 -8.29 13.35
CA GLU A 20 -12.17 -8.31 14.55
C GLU A 20 -10.77 -7.72 14.28
N CYS A 21 -10.69 -6.73 13.39
CA CYS A 21 -9.44 -6.08 13.01
C CYS A 21 -9.23 -4.79 13.81
N GLU A 22 -7.98 -4.39 14.00
CA GLU A 22 -7.65 -3.06 14.53
C GLU A 22 -7.10 -2.17 13.41
N ILE A 23 -7.54 -0.91 13.35
CA ILE A 23 -7.03 0.07 12.39
C ILE A 23 -6.15 1.08 13.13
N TRP A 24 -4.87 1.08 12.78
CA TRP A 24 -3.88 2.02 13.29
C TRP A 24 -3.81 3.24 12.37
N TYR A 25 -4.34 4.37 12.83
CA TYR A 25 -4.28 5.63 12.09
C TYR A 25 -2.95 6.36 12.34
N LEU A 26 -2.34 6.85 11.27
CA LEU A 26 -1.16 7.71 11.36
C LEU A 26 -1.58 9.12 11.82
N PRO A 27 -0.69 9.91 12.45
CA PRO A 27 -0.93 11.32 12.66
C PRO A 27 -1.13 12.07 11.33
N THR A 28 -1.86 13.18 11.36
CA THR A 28 -2.14 13.99 10.17
C THR A 28 -0.82 14.46 9.52
N TYR A 29 -0.76 14.48 8.19
CA TYR A 29 0.41 14.89 7.42
C TYR A 29 1.71 14.17 7.81
N SER A 30 1.64 12.89 8.19
CA SER A 30 2.82 12.08 8.56
C SER A 30 3.15 11.00 7.52
N PRO A 31 3.47 11.37 6.26
CA PRO A 31 3.82 10.40 5.23
C PRO A 31 5.09 9.61 5.58
N ASP A 32 6.00 10.18 6.39
CA ASP A 32 7.22 9.50 6.83
C ASP A 32 6.95 8.25 7.69
N PHE A 33 5.77 8.18 8.31
CA PHE A 33 5.32 7.02 9.07
C PHE A 33 4.59 5.98 8.19
N ASN A 34 4.27 6.33 6.95
CA ASN A 34 3.65 5.42 6.01
C ASN A 34 4.73 4.63 5.23
N LYS A 35 5.01 3.40 5.66
CA LYS A 35 6.11 2.58 5.11
C LYS A 35 5.96 2.25 3.62
N ILE A 36 4.76 2.35 3.05
CA ILE A 36 4.55 2.13 1.61
C ILE A 36 5.15 3.25 0.74
N GLU A 37 5.36 4.46 1.30
CA GLU A 37 5.79 5.63 0.52
C GLU A 37 7.14 5.43 -0.17
N ARG A 38 8.10 4.83 0.54
CA ARG A 38 9.42 4.50 -0.04
C ARG A 38 9.35 3.47 -1.17
N TRP A 39 8.35 2.59 -1.13
CA TRP A 39 8.17 1.55 -2.15
C TRP A 39 7.47 2.07 -3.40
N TRP A 40 6.69 3.16 -3.28
CA TRP A 40 6.12 3.83 -4.46
C TRP A 40 7.18 4.33 -5.43
N PHE A 41 8.37 4.70 -4.97
CA PHE A 41 9.46 5.08 -5.88
C PHE A 41 9.87 3.91 -6.79
N VAL A 42 10.05 2.72 -6.22
CA VAL A 42 10.45 1.51 -6.96
C VAL A 42 9.38 1.13 -7.98
N LEU A 43 8.12 1.07 -7.53
CA LEU A 43 7.00 0.68 -8.39
C LEU A 43 6.79 1.69 -9.53
N LYS A 44 6.74 2.99 -9.23
CA LYS A 44 6.57 4.05 -10.24
C LYS A 44 7.71 4.04 -11.26
N ASN A 45 8.94 3.78 -10.83
CA ASN A 45 10.07 3.74 -11.74
C ASN A 45 9.98 2.55 -12.70
N TRP A 46 9.53 1.39 -12.24
CA TRP A 46 9.29 0.23 -13.09
C TRP A 46 8.17 0.52 -14.10
N ILE A 47 7.01 0.96 -13.61
CA ILE A 47 5.84 1.28 -14.45
C ILE A 47 6.21 2.30 -15.53
N ARG A 48 6.94 3.37 -15.19
CA ARG A 48 7.34 4.41 -16.15
C ARG A 48 8.17 3.85 -17.30
N GLN A 49 8.98 2.83 -17.06
CA GLN A 49 9.85 2.22 -18.08
C GLN A 49 9.08 1.22 -18.95
N THR A 50 8.07 0.56 -18.39
CA THR A 50 7.38 -0.57 -19.05
C THR A 50 6.00 -0.20 -19.60
N LEU A 51 5.42 0.95 -19.23
CA LEU A 51 4.05 1.35 -19.58
C LEU A 51 3.71 1.21 -21.07
N LYS A 52 4.65 1.50 -21.97
CA LYS A 52 4.45 1.39 -23.43
C LYS A 52 4.34 -0.04 -23.95
N ALA A 53 4.71 -1.04 -23.14
CA ALA A 53 4.62 -2.45 -23.49
C ALA A 53 3.27 -3.07 -23.12
N PHE A 54 2.34 -2.31 -22.52
CA PHE A 54 1.03 -2.78 -22.09
C PHE A 54 -0.08 -1.98 -22.76
N ASP A 55 -1.18 -2.64 -23.09
CA ASP A 55 -2.36 -2.01 -23.69
C ASP A 55 -3.13 -1.14 -22.69
N ASN A 56 -3.03 -1.44 -21.40
CA ASN A 56 -3.66 -0.65 -20.35
C ASN A 56 -2.78 -0.53 -19.09
N PHE A 57 -3.06 0.51 -18.31
CA PHE A 57 -2.31 0.84 -17.11
C PHE A 57 -2.43 -0.23 -16.01
N ARG A 58 -3.59 -0.88 -15.89
CA ARG A 58 -3.83 -1.88 -14.84
C ARG A 58 -2.91 -3.08 -15.01
N ASP A 59 -2.80 -3.62 -16.23
CA ASP A 59 -1.93 -4.77 -16.51
C ASP A 59 -0.46 -4.44 -16.26
N CYS A 60 -0.03 -3.21 -16.57
CA CYS A 60 1.31 -2.74 -16.25
C CYS A 60 1.54 -2.68 -14.73
N VAL A 61 0.58 -2.18 -13.95
CA VAL A 61 0.68 -2.15 -12.48
C VAL A 61 0.74 -3.56 -11.92
N ASP A 62 -0.13 -4.46 -12.38
CA ASP A 62 -0.17 -5.85 -11.91
C ASP A 62 1.15 -6.56 -12.22
N ALA A 63 1.70 -6.36 -13.44
CA ALA A 63 3.01 -6.86 -13.81
C ALA A 63 4.14 -6.26 -12.94
N ALA A 64 4.05 -4.99 -12.55
CA ALA A 64 5.03 -4.37 -11.68
C ALA A 64 5.15 -5.07 -10.31
N PHE A 65 4.03 -5.59 -9.79
CA PHE A 65 4.00 -6.40 -8.56
C PHE A 65 4.46 -7.84 -8.80
N MET A 66 4.07 -8.46 -9.92
CA MET A 66 4.39 -9.87 -10.22
C MET A 66 5.85 -10.10 -10.64
N GLU A 67 6.41 -9.19 -11.46
CA GLU A 67 7.78 -9.29 -11.99
C GLU A 67 8.85 -8.84 -10.99
N ASN A 68 8.45 -8.25 -9.86
CA ASN A 68 9.34 -7.84 -8.78
C ASN A 68 8.95 -8.50 -7.44
N PRO A 69 8.87 -9.85 -7.37
CA PRO A 69 8.35 -10.54 -6.19
C PRO A 69 9.22 -10.31 -4.95
N GLN A 70 10.52 -10.04 -5.12
CA GLN A 70 11.41 -9.69 -4.00
C GLN A 70 11.13 -8.31 -3.43
N VAL A 71 10.79 -7.33 -4.27
CA VAL A 71 10.37 -5.99 -3.85
C VAL A 71 9.04 -6.08 -3.10
N PHE A 72 8.09 -6.86 -3.63
CA PHE A 72 6.81 -7.08 -2.98
C PHE A 72 6.98 -7.80 -1.63
N HIS A 73 7.79 -8.87 -1.58
CA HIS A 73 8.09 -9.58 -0.34
C HIS A 73 8.76 -8.66 0.69
N ALA A 74 9.71 -7.83 0.27
CA ALA A 74 10.36 -6.85 1.15
C ALA A 74 9.38 -5.79 1.67
N LEU A 75 8.48 -5.27 0.83
CA LEU A 75 7.39 -4.39 1.24
C LEU A 75 6.49 -5.05 2.29
N VAL A 76 6.04 -6.28 2.03
CA VAL A 76 5.16 -7.01 2.95
C VAL A 76 5.87 -7.29 4.27
N LYS A 77 7.16 -7.66 4.23
CA LYS A 77 7.97 -7.89 5.42
C LYS A 77 8.16 -6.60 6.24
N ASP A 78 8.47 -5.49 5.59
CA ASP A 78 8.64 -4.18 6.23
C ASP A 78 7.37 -3.70 6.94
N ILE A 79 6.22 -3.90 6.29
CA ILE A 79 4.91 -3.59 6.86
C ILE A 79 4.66 -4.52 8.06
N ASN A 80 4.69 -5.84 7.86
CA ASN A 80 4.29 -6.80 8.88
C ASN A 80 5.23 -6.83 10.11
N TYR A 81 6.52 -6.58 9.94
CA TYR A 81 7.46 -6.54 11.07
C TYR A 81 7.19 -5.35 12.00
N SER A 82 6.67 -4.25 11.46
CA SER A 82 6.36 -3.04 12.24
C SER A 82 5.10 -3.17 13.09
N TYR A 83 4.23 -4.14 12.79
CA TYR A 83 2.95 -4.37 13.48
C TYR A 83 2.91 -5.70 14.25
N ARG A 84 4.03 -6.44 14.33
CA ARG A 84 4.20 -7.48 15.35
C ARG A 84 4.54 -6.80 16.67
N ILE A 85 3.52 -6.68 17.53
CA ILE A 85 3.68 -6.49 18.97
C ILE A 85 3.66 -7.87 19.61
#